data_AF-A0A392NP80-F1
#
_entry.id   AF-A0A392NP80-F1
#
_cell.length_a   1.000
_cell.length_b   1.000
_cell.length_c   1.000
_cell.angle_alpha   90.00
_cell.angle_beta   90.00
_cell.angle_gamma   90.00
#
_symmetry.space_group_name_H-M   'P 1'
#
loop_
_entity.id
_entity.type
_entity.pdbx_description
1 polymer ?
#
loop_
_entity_poly.entity_id
_entity_poly.type
_entity_poly.pdbx_seq_one_letter_code
_entity_poly.pdbx_strand_id
1 'polypeptide(L)' 'MNSRKVVDVGPDLHGKDGKLLPVAIKEGDTVLLPDYGGTEVELDHKEYVSICSF' A
#
# COMPACT_ATOMS: atom_id res chain seq x y z
N MET A 1 9.47 -12.44 10.00
CA MET A 1 9.38 -11.67 8.75
C MET A 1 7.91 -11.58 8.39
N ASN A 2 7.33 -10.38 8.46
CA ASN A 2 5.91 -10.16 8.19
C ASN A 2 5.72 -9.82 6.71
N SER A 3 5.46 -10.84 5.88
CA SER A 3 5.08 -10.67 4.48
C SER A 3 3.57 -10.51 4.38
N ARG A 4 3.09 -9.38 3.88
CA ARG A 4 1.67 -9.17 3.60
C ARG A 4 1.44 -9.12 2.09
N LYS A 5 0.24 -9.52 1.70
CA LYS A 5 -0.24 -9.42 0.33
C LYS A 5 -0.94 -8.08 0.15
N VAL A 6 -0.62 -7.39 -0.93
CA VAL A 6 -1.28 -6.14 -1.31
C VAL A 6 -2.69 -6.48 -1.78
N VAL A 7 -3.69 -5.89 -1.12
CA VAL A 7 -5.11 -6.14 -1.41
C VAL A 7 -5.65 -5.12 -2.39
N ASP A 8 -5.19 -3.88 -2.29
CA ASP A 8 -5.61 -2.77 -3.13
C ASP A 8 -4.47 -1.75 -3.24
N VAL A 9 -4.37 -1.07 -4.37
CA VAL A 9 -3.37 -0.01 -4.62
C VAL A 9 -4.09 1.25 -5.03
N GLY A 10 -3.88 2.32 -4.25
CA GLY A 10 -4.43 3.63 -4.57
C GLY A 10 -3.92 4.16 -5.92
N PRO A 11 -4.65 5.10 -6.54
CA PRO A 11 -4.28 5.66 -7.83
C PRO A 11 -2.88 6.29 -7.78
N ASP A 12 -2.16 6.16 -8.90
CA ASP A 12 -0.81 6.68 -9.12
C ASP A 12 -0.60 8.08 -8.54
N LEU A 13 0.60 8.31 -7.97
CA LEU A 13 0.92 9.62 -7.42
C LEU A 13 0.94 10.65 -8.56
N HIS A 14 0.13 11.70 -8.42
CA HIS A 14 0.17 12.82 -9.35
C HIS A 14 1.45 13.61 -9.10
N GLY A 15 2.44 13.44 -9.98
CA GLY A 15 3.64 14.27 -9.98
C GLY A 15 3.28 15.73 -10.22
N LYS A 16 4.14 16.65 -9.75
CA LYS A 16 3.94 18.11 -9.90
C LYS A 16 3.75 18.57 -11.36
N ASP A 17 4.19 17.78 -12.33
CA ASP A 17 4.04 18.03 -13.77
C ASP A 17 2.70 17.51 -14.36
N GLY A 18 1.76 17.04 -13.54
CA GLY A 18 0.50 16.44 -14.00
C GLY A 18 0.68 15.07 -14.67
N LYS A 19 1.88 14.48 -14.53
CA LYS A 19 2.16 13.10 -14.97
C LYS A 19 1.88 12.13 -13.82
N LEU A 20 1.18 11.05 -14.15
CA LEU A 20 1.00 9.91 -13.27
C LEU A 20 2.35 9.20 -13.11
N LEU A 21 2.87 9.12 -11.88
CA LEU A 21 3.99 8.24 -11.58
C LEU A 21 3.44 6.83 -11.33
N PRO A 22 3.82 5.84 -12.16
CA PRO A 22 3.34 4.48 -11.97
C PRO A 22 3.81 3.94 -10.62
N VAL A 23 2.86 3.47 -9.80
CA VAL A 23 3.21 2.79 -8.55
C VAL A 23 4.01 1.52 -8.88
N ALA A 24 5.13 1.32 -8.18
CA ALA A 24 5.97 0.14 -8.38
C ALA A 24 5.36 -1.16 -7.82
N ILE A 25 4.21 -1.06 -7.16
CA ILE A 25 3.54 -2.14 -6.43
C ILE A 25 2.17 -2.36 -7.07
N LYS A 26 1.82 -3.62 -7.32
CA LYS A 26 0.52 -3.98 -7.89
C LYS A 26 -0.31 -4.79 -6.91
N GLU A 27 -1.61 -4.87 -7.16
CA GLU A 27 -2.50 -5.77 -6.42
C GLU A 27 -1.99 -7.20 -6.49
N GLY A 28 -1.96 -7.86 -5.34
CA GLY A 28 -1.50 -9.24 -5.22
C GLY A 28 0.00 -9.44 -5.09
N ASP A 29 0.82 -8.39 -5.20
CA ASP A 29 2.23 -8.48 -4.84
C ASP A 29 2.42 -8.76 -3.35
N THR A 30 3.52 -9.44 -3.04
CA THR A 30 3.92 -9.70 -1.65
C THR A 30 4.97 -8.69 -1.25
N VAL A 31 4.65 -7.86 -0.27
CA VAL A 31 5.52 -6.81 0.24
C VAL A 31 5.95 -7.14 1.66
N LEU A 32 7.20 -6.82 1.97
CA LEU A 32 7.74 -6.91 3.31
C LEU A 32 7.51 -5.57 4.00
N LEU A 33 6.62 -5.56 4.98
CA LEU A 33 6.32 -4.38 5.76
C LEU A 33 7.06 -4.45 7.11
N PRO A 34 7.68 -3.35 7.55
CA PRO A 34 8.15 -3.24 8.94
C PRO A 34 6.95 -3.20 9.89
N ASP A 35 7.15 -3.64 11.13
CA ASP A 35 6.08 -3.88 12.10
C ASP A 35 5.25 -2.64 12.48
N TYR A 36 5.72 -1.42 12.17
CA TYR A 36 5.09 -0.14 12.54
C TYR A 36 4.85 0.80 11.34
N GLY A 37 4.89 0.29 10.11
CA GLY A 37 4.71 1.10 8.91
C GLY A 37 3.24 1.24 8.51
N GLY A 38 2.63 2.41 8.75
CA GLY A 38 1.29 2.75 8.27
C GLY A 38 0.23 2.84 9.36
N THR A 39 -1.03 2.92 8.94
CA THR A 39 -2.20 2.94 9.83
C THR A 39 -2.90 1.58 9.78
N GLU A 40 -3.07 0.95 10.94
CA GLU A 40 -3.86 -0.27 11.07
C GLU A 40 -5.35 0.06 11.00
N VAL A 41 -6.07 -0.65 10.14
CA VAL A 41 -7.50 -0.50 9.92
C VAL A 41 -8.14 -1.87 9.97
N GLU A 42 -9.11 -2.06 10.87
CA GLU A 42 -9.87 -3.31 10.95
C GLU A 42 -11.17 -3.17 10.15
N LEU A 43 -11.37 -4.03 9.15
CA LEU A 43 -12.56 -4.07 8.30
C LEU A 43 -13.05 -5.52 8.22
N ASP A 44 -14.33 -5.76 8.47
CA ASP A 44 -14.95 -7.10 8.35
C ASP A 44 -14.15 -8.22 9.04
N HIS A 45 -13.69 -7.97 10.28
CA HIS A 45 -12.85 -8.88 11.08
C HIS A 45 -11.49 -9.24 10.48
N LYS A 46 -10.99 -8.41 9.56
CA LYS A 46 -9.63 -8.51 9.01
C LYS A 46 -8.86 -7.23 9.30
N GLU A 47 -7.62 -7.42 9.73
CA GLU A 47 -6.66 -6.34 9.92
C GLU A 47 -5.98 -6.01 8.59
N TYR A 48 -6.09 -4.75 8.19
CA TYR A 48 -5.41 -4.17 7.05
C TYR A 48 -4.44 -3.10 7.52
N VAL A 49 -3.36 -2.90 6.76
CA VAL A 49 -2.42 -1.81 7.01
C VAL A 49 -2.43 -0.89 5.81
N SER A 50 -2.91 0.34 6.02
CA SER A 50 -2.85 1.40 5.03
C SER A 50 -1.46 2.03 5.07
N ILE A 51 -0.69 1.84 4.00
CA ILE A 51 0.58 2.52 3.79
C ILE A 51 0.40 3.60 2.72
N CYS A 52 0.68 4.86 3.09
CA CYS A 52 0.78 5.94 2.12
C CYS A 52 2.23 6.01 1.64
N SER A 53 2.49 5.56 0.41
CA SER A 53 3.77 5.78 -0.26
C SER A 53 3.74 7.14 -0.95
N PHE A 54 4.51 8.10 -0.42
CA PHE A 54 4.71 9.43 -1.02
C PHE A 54 5.68 9.40 -2.20
#